data_AF-A0A4Q2D9V0-F1
#
_entry.id   AF-A0A4Q2D9V0-F1
#
_cell.length_a   1.000
_cell.length_b   1.000
_cell.length_c   1.000
_cell.angle_alpha   90.00
_cell.angle_beta   90.00
_cell.angle_gamma   90.00
#
_symmetry.space_group_name_H-M   'P 1'
#
loop_
_entity.id
_entity.type
_entity.pdbx_description
1 polymer ?
#
loop_
_entity_poly.entity_id
_entity_poly.type
_entity_poly.pdbx_seq_one_letter_code
_entity_poly.pdbx_strand_id
1 'polypeptide(L)'
;MERDEVYVPKTREDLGIPDLPSHEINWDEAFGDTPIYTLLMLIRQQLLAFPAYLFSAPSLSAYNVSGQKSYPKWTNHFSPNSILFTKEQRNAVIMSNLGMLATLYIVIYASFTYGFGTVIKFYGIPWLALNHWFTMITYLQHTDIHLPHYRGKAWNFQRGAASTADRNFLGWQGRFFLHDVAHYHVIHHFFPKMPFYHGAEATKYLKRFIGNHYVHYDTPVFQALWRTYNDCQFVDNNGDVFFYRNKKGNAARSAKKD
;
A
#
# COMPACT_ATOMS: atom_id res chain seq x y z
N MET A 1 -1.11 -8.53 10.49
CA MET A 1 -2.30 -8.54 9.63
C MET A 1 -3.44 -7.80 10.27
N GLU A 2 -3.81 -8.13 11.51
CA GLU A 2 -4.88 -7.46 12.26
C GLU A 2 -4.54 -5.99 12.59
N ARG A 3 -3.26 -5.65 12.52
CA ARG A 3 -2.71 -4.30 12.69
C ARG A 3 -2.23 -3.67 11.39
N ASP A 4 -2.44 -4.34 10.26
CA ASP A 4 -2.07 -3.84 8.95
C ASP A 4 -3.26 -2.99 8.45
N GLU A 5 -3.01 -1.74 8.05
CA GLU A 5 -4.07 -0.79 7.68
C GLU A 5 -4.36 -0.75 6.19
N VAL A 6 -3.31 -0.98 5.39
CA VAL A 6 -3.34 -0.95 3.93
C VAL A 6 -2.55 -2.12 3.38
N TYR A 7 -2.97 -2.58 2.20
CA TYR A 7 -2.43 -3.73 1.49
C TYR A 7 -2.53 -5.04 2.29
N VAL A 8 -3.59 -5.18 3.09
CA VAL A 8 -3.84 -6.39 3.89
C VAL A 8 -3.88 -7.60 2.95
N PRO A 9 -2.97 -8.59 3.13
CA PRO A 9 -2.91 -9.75 2.25
C PRO A 9 -4.22 -10.53 2.23
N LYS A 10 -4.58 -11.07 1.06
CA LYS A 10 -5.62 -12.09 0.97
C LYS A 10 -5.07 -13.41 1.52
N THR A 11 -5.89 -14.12 2.27
CA THR A 11 -5.63 -15.47 2.76
C THR A 11 -6.07 -16.51 1.73
N ARG A 12 -5.67 -17.77 1.91
CA ARG A 12 -6.16 -18.89 1.10
C ARG A 12 -7.69 -18.99 1.12
N GLU A 13 -8.28 -18.85 2.30
CA GLU A 13 -9.73 -18.91 2.48
C GLU A 13 -10.48 -17.84 1.67
N ASP A 14 -9.97 -16.60 1.62
CA ASP A 14 -10.59 -15.52 0.84
C ASP A 14 -10.65 -15.82 -0.67
N LEU A 15 -9.74 -16.67 -1.13
CA LEU A 15 -9.60 -17.05 -2.53
C LEU A 15 -10.19 -18.44 -2.81
N GLY A 16 -10.79 -19.10 -1.80
CA GLY A 16 -11.29 -20.46 -1.92
C GLY A 16 -10.20 -21.51 -2.19
N ILE A 17 -8.94 -21.21 -1.85
CA ILE A 17 -7.80 -22.10 -2.06
C ILE A 17 -7.68 -23.05 -0.86
N PRO A 18 -7.58 -24.37 -1.03
CA PRO A 18 -7.43 -25.31 0.08
C PRO A 18 -6.06 -25.20 0.78
N ASP A 19 -6.00 -25.59 2.07
CA ASP A 19 -4.80 -25.53 2.91
C ASP A 19 -3.81 -26.71 2.69
N LEU A 20 -4.26 -27.83 2.11
CA LEU A 20 -3.51 -29.09 2.01
C LEU A 20 -3.38 -29.59 0.55
N PRO A 21 -2.35 -30.42 0.24
CA PRO A 21 -2.04 -30.86 -1.12
C PRO A 21 -2.89 -32.08 -1.55
N SER A 22 -4.14 -32.20 -1.09
CA SER A 22 -4.99 -33.35 -1.47
C SER A 22 -5.54 -33.23 -2.90
N HIS A 23 -5.40 -32.07 -3.51
CA HIS A 23 -5.70 -31.81 -4.90
C HIS A 23 -4.51 -31.05 -5.50
N GLU A 24 -4.03 -31.47 -6.67
CA GLU A 24 -3.16 -30.61 -7.47
C GLU A 24 -3.90 -29.30 -7.71
N ILE A 25 -3.46 -28.22 -7.05
CA ILE A 25 -4.08 -26.91 -7.23
C ILE A 25 -3.74 -26.46 -8.65
N ASN A 26 -4.77 -26.26 -9.46
CA ASN A 26 -4.62 -25.66 -10.78
C ASN A 26 -4.38 -24.15 -10.61
N TRP A 27 -3.12 -23.78 -10.45
CA TRP A 27 -2.70 -22.38 -10.27
C TRP A 27 -3.04 -21.50 -11.47
N ASP A 28 -3.07 -22.06 -12.67
CA ASP A 28 -3.44 -21.33 -13.89
C ASP A 28 -4.95 -21.04 -13.92
N GLU A 29 -5.79 -21.90 -13.36
CA GLU A 29 -7.21 -21.59 -13.16
C GLU A 29 -7.41 -20.52 -12.07
N ALA A 30 -6.62 -20.56 -11.00
CA ALA A 30 -6.74 -19.62 -9.89
C ALA A 30 -6.20 -18.21 -10.22
N PHE A 31 -5.10 -18.11 -10.98
CA PHE A 31 -4.36 -16.86 -11.21
C PHE A 31 -3.82 -16.66 -12.62
N GLY A 32 -4.14 -17.56 -13.56
CA GLY A 32 -3.74 -17.45 -14.95
C GLY A 32 -4.39 -16.24 -15.59
N ASP A 33 -3.62 -15.16 -15.71
CA ASP A 33 -4.06 -13.92 -16.34
C ASP A 33 -3.18 -13.58 -17.54
N THR A 34 -3.76 -12.89 -18.51
CA THR A 34 -3.00 -12.31 -19.60
C THR A 34 -2.22 -11.06 -19.15
N PRO A 35 -1.08 -10.73 -19.77
CA PRO A 35 -0.35 -9.50 -19.47
C PRO A 35 -1.22 -8.24 -19.62
N ILE A 36 -2.12 -8.20 -20.60
CA ILE A 36 -3.02 -7.06 -20.80
C ILE A 36 -3.97 -6.87 -19.62
N TYR A 37 -4.50 -7.95 -19.05
CA TYR A 37 -5.35 -7.89 -17.86
C TYR A 37 -4.57 -7.36 -16.66
N THR A 38 -3.36 -7.87 -16.44
CA THR A 38 -2.47 -7.40 -15.36
C THR A 38 -2.18 -5.90 -15.48
N LEU A 39 -1.88 -5.43 -16.69
CA LEU A 39 -1.66 -4.01 -16.96
C LEU A 39 -2.89 -3.16 -16.62
N LEU A 40 -4.09 -3.59 -17.04
CA LEU A 40 -5.34 -2.89 -16.73
C LEU A 40 -5.61 -2.84 -15.22
N MET A 41 -5.34 -3.92 -14.50
CA MET A 41 -5.49 -3.95 -13.04
C MET A 41 -4.49 -3.02 -12.34
N LEU A 42 -3.25 -2.95 -12.81
CA LEU A 42 -2.26 -2.00 -12.31
C LEU A 42 -2.69 -0.55 -12.58
N ILE A 43 -3.15 -0.22 -13.78
CA ILE A 43 -3.65 1.13 -14.09
C ILE A 43 -4.83 1.48 -13.16
N ARG A 44 -5.77 0.56 -12.98
CA ARG A 44 -6.90 0.72 -12.06
C ARG A 44 -6.42 0.97 -10.62
N GLN A 45 -5.46 0.18 -10.13
CA GLN A 45 -4.89 0.36 -8.80
C GLN A 45 -4.23 1.73 -8.67
N GLN A 46 -3.33 2.08 -9.59
CA GLN A 46 -2.54 3.30 -9.51
C GLN A 46 -3.38 4.59 -9.57
N LEU A 47 -4.52 4.57 -10.27
CA LEU A 47 -5.36 5.75 -10.42
C LEU A 47 -6.53 5.81 -9.43
N LEU A 48 -7.08 4.66 -9.03
CA LEU A 48 -8.34 4.61 -8.29
C LEU A 48 -8.22 4.05 -6.87
N ALA A 49 -7.11 3.40 -6.49
CA ALA A 49 -7.00 2.79 -5.17
C ALA A 49 -7.05 3.82 -4.04
N PHE A 50 -6.33 4.94 -4.15
CA PHE A 50 -6.32 5.96 -3.10
C PHE A 50 -7.68 6.65 -2.94
N PRO A 51 -8.36 7.15 -4.00
CA PRO A 51 -9.72 7.64 -3.86
C PRO A 51 -10.66 6.60 -3.25
N ALA A 52 -10.62 5.35 -3.72
CA ALA A 52 -11.46 4.28 -3.18
C ALA A 52 -11.20 4.01 -1.69
N TYR A 53 -9.95 4.08 -1.26
CA TYR A 53 -9.54 3.94 0.15
C TYR A 53 -10.14 5.06 1.03
N LEU A 54 -10.24 6.29 0.53
CA LEU A 54 -10.85 7.39 1.29
C LEU A 54 -12.36 7.19 1.49
N PHE A 55 -13.06 6.75 0.43
CA PHE A 55 -14.52 6.66 0.41
C PHE A 55 -15.08 5.41 1.07
N SER A 56 -14.25 4.40 1.37
CA SER A 56 -14.65 3.02 1.68
C SER A 56 -16.04 2.88 2.34
N ALA A 57 -17.03 2.76 1.46
CA ALA A 57 -18.44 2.52 1.70
C ALA A 57 -18.86 1.41 0.74
N PRO A 58 -19.75 0.48 1.11
CA PRO A 58 -19.96 -0.81 0.46
C PRO A 58 -20.51 -0.78 -0.97
N SER A 59 -20.80 0.39 -1.55
CA SER A 59 -21.52 0.49 -2.83
C SER A 59 -20.63 0.54 -4.07
N LEU A 60 -19.30 0.63 -3.93
CA LEU A 60 -18.35 0.23 -4.97
C LEU A 60 -17.92 -1.22 -4.66
N SER A 61 -18.90 -2.08 -4.91
CA SER A 61 -18.90 -3.54 -4.79
C SER A 61 -17.58 -4.18 -5.24
N ALA A 62 -16.76 -4.62 -4.27
CA ALA A 62 -16.18 -5.97 -4.21
C ALA A 62 -15.07 -6.11 -3.16
N TYR A 63 -14.39 -5.05 -2.72
CA TYR A 63 -13.28 -5.20 -1.77
C TYR A 63 -13.16 -3.96 -0.89
N ASN A 64 -12.92 -4.16 0.40
CA ASN A 64 -12.12 -3.21 1.16
C ASN A 64 -10.78 -3.16 0.42
N VAL A 65 -10.61 -2.19 -0.51
CA VAL A 65 -9.71 -2.30 -1.68
C VAL A 65 -8.26 -2.57 -1.28
N SER A 66 -7.91 -2.26 -0.03
CA SER A 66 -6.67 -2.66 0.60
C SER A 66 -6.74 -2.63 2.14
N GLY A 67 -7.90 -2.37 2.73
CA GLY A 67 -8.05 -2.05 4.15
C GLY A 67 -8.36 -3.25 5.07
N GLN A 68 -8.41 -2.98 6.37
CA GLN A 68 -8.66 -4.00 7.39
C GLN A 68 -10.07 -4.59 7.31
N LYS A 69 -10.18 -5.93 7.24
CA LYS A 69 -11.47 -6.63 7.10
C LYS A 69 -12.34 -6.57 8.34
N SER A 70 -11.75 -6.39 9.52
CA SER A 70 -12.48 -6.27 10.77
C SER A 70 -13.20 -4.93 10.92
N TYR A 71 -12.98 -3.96 10.02
CA TYR A 71 -13.64 -2.67 10.11
C TYR A 71 -15.14 -2.77 9.84
N PRO A 72 -15.98 -2.06 10.62
CA PRO A 72 -17.42 -2.01 10.37
C PRO A 72 -17.73 -1.56 8.95
N LYS A 73 -18.86 -2.03 8.41
CA LYS A 73 -19.38 -1.54 7.13
C LYS A 73 -19.52 -0.01 7.21
N TRP A 74 -19.22 0.67 6.10
CA TRP A 74 -19.25 2.14 5.97
C TRP A 74 -18.10 2.90 6.66
N THR A 75 -17.05 2.21 7.10
CA THR A 75 -15.82 2.86 7.61
C THR A 75 -15.12 3.65 6.52
N ASN A 76 -15.13 4.98 6.63
CA ASN A 76 -14.53 5.89 5.66
C ASN A 76 -13.76 7.02 6.34
N HIS A 77 -12.98 7.76 5.55
CA HIS A 77 -12.10 8.84 6.05
C HIS A 77 -12.82 10.18 6.21
N PHE A 78 -14.05 10.31 5.72
CA PHE A 78 -14.83 11.54 5.78
C PHE A 78 -15.73 11.61 7.01
N SER A 79 -16.02 10.47 7.67
CA SER A 79 -16.83 10.44 8.89
C SER A 79 -16.00 10.87 10.11
N PRO A 80 -16.36 11.97 10.80
CA PRO A 80 -15.64 12.40 12.01
C PRO A 80 -15.72 11.42 13.18
N ASN A 81 -16.68 10.47 13.12
CA ASN A 81 -16.88 9.42 14.12
C ASN A 81 -16.41 8.05 13.60
N SER A 82 -15.61 8.02 12.54
CA SER A 82 -15.05 6.77 11.99
C SER A 82 -14.13 6.09 13.00
N ILE A 83 -14.07 4.75 12.98
CA ILE A 83 -13.17 3.95 13.82
C ILE A 83 -11.68 4.25 13.53
N LEU A 84 -11.40 4.83 12.36
CA LEU A 84 -10.05 5.23 11.93
C LEU A 84 -9.46 6.37 12.79
N PHE A 85 -10.31 7.12 13.49
CA PHE A 85 -9.90 8.33 14.19
C PHE A 85 -10.15 8.24 15.70
N THR A 86 -9.27 8.89 16.46
CA THR A 86 -9.48 9.15 17.88
C THR A 86 -10.52 10.26 18.08
N LYS A 87 -11.11 10.35 19.26
CA LYS A 87 -12.14 11.38 19.57
C LYS A 87 -11.58 12.80 19.42
N GLU A 88 -10.31 12.97 19.74
CA GLU A 88 -9.58 14.23 19.69
C GLU A 88 -9.38 14.71 18.24
N GLN A 89 -9.33 13.79 17.27
CA GLN A 89 -9.15 14.11 15.85
C GLN A 89 -10.45 14.50 15.15
N ARG A 90 -11.61 14.36 15.79
CA ARG A 90 -12.94 14.62 15.20
C ARG A 90 -13.04 15.99 14.52
N ASN A 91 -12.60 17.04 15.21
CA ASN A 91 -12.67 18.40 14.66
C ASN A 91 -11.70 18.61 13.50
N ALA A 92 -10.54 17.94 13.50
CA ALA A 92 -9.62 17.97 12.38
C ALA A 92 -10.22 17.33 11.13
N VAL A 93 -10.96 16.22 11.28
CA VAL A 93 -11.69 15.59 10.16
C VAL A 93 -12.74 16.53 9.57
N ILE A 94 -13.51 17.21 10.42
CA ILE A 94 -14.51 18.20 9.96
C ILE A 94 -13.84 19.34 9.16
N MET A 95 -12.76 19.91 9.70
CA MET A 95 -12.02 20.97 9.01
C MET A 95 -11.42 20.50 7.68
N SER A 96 -10.90 19.27 7.64
CA SER A 96 -10.41 18.64 6.40
C SER A 96 -11.53 18.52 5.36
N ASN A 97 -12.72 18.06 5.76
CA ASN A 97 -13.87 17.96 4.86
C ASN A 97 -14.29 19.32 4.29
N LEU A 98 -14.34 20.36 5.13
CA LEU A 98 -14.63 21.71 4.67
C LEU A 98 -13.58 22.22 3.67
N GLY A 99 -12.29 21.96 3.93
CA GLY A 99 -11.21 22.29 3.00
C GLY A 99 -11.32 21.58 1.65
N MET A 100 -11.70 20.29 1.65
CA MET A 100 -11.94 19.53 0.43
C MET A 100 -13.14 20.07 -0.36
N LEU A 101 -14.25 20.41 0.31
CA LEU A 101 -15.42 21.01 -0.34
C LEU A 101 -15.09 22.39 -0.94
N ALA A 102 -14.32 23.21 -0.21
CA ALA A 102 -13.85 24.50 -0.71
C ALA A 102 -12.96 24.33 -1.95
N THR A 103 -12.04 23.36 -1.93
CA THR A 103 -11.18 23.05 -3.07
C THR A 103 -12.00 22.57 -4.27
N LEU A 104 -12.99 21.70 -4.05
CA LEU A 104 -13.90 21.24 -5.10
C LEU A 104 -14.65 22.41 -5.74
N TYR A 105 -15.18 23.33 -4.93
CA TYR A 105 -15.82 24.54 -5.41
C TYR A 105 -14.88 25.39 -6.26
N ILE A 106 -13.64 25.62 -5.81
CA ILE A 106 -12.62 26.39 -6.56
C ILE A 106 -12.33 25.73 -7.91
N VAL A 107 -12.17 24.41 -7.96
CA VAL A 107 -11.89 23.67 -9.20
C VAL A 107 -13.07 23.75 -10.17
N ILE A 108 -14.31 23.63 -9.69
CA ILE A 108 -15.52 23.79 -10.49
C ILE A 108 -15.60 25.22 -11.05
N TYR A 109 -15.45 26.23 -10.18
CA TYR A 109 -15.47 27.63 -10.57
C TYR A 109 -14.39 27.93 -11.62
N ALA A 110 -13.15 27.50 -11.38
CA ALA A 110 -12.05 27.64 -12.33
C ALA A 110 -12.33 26.96 -13.68
N SER A 111 -13.07 25.84 -13.68
CA SER A 111 -13.45 25.15 -14.91
C SER A 111 -14.42 25.97 -15.75
N PHE A 112 -15.34 26.71 -15.11
CA PHE A 112 -16.23 27.65 -15.79
C PHE A 112 -15.52 28.93 -16.25
N THR A 113 -14.55 29.43 -15.47
CA THR A 113 -13.82 30.67 -15.79
C THR A 113 -12.74 30.48 -16.85
N TYR A 114 -11.93 29.42 -16.76
CA TYR A 114 -10.74 29.20 -17.59
C TYR A 114 -10.89 28.05 -18.59
N GLY A 115 -12.04 27.37 -18.57
CA GLY A 115 -12.33 26.20 -19.39
C GLY A 115 -11.87 24.90 -18.76
N PHE A 116 -12.70 23.86 -18.89
CA PHE A 116 -12.45 22.53 -18.33
C PHE A 116 -11.12 21.91 -18.80
N GLY A 117 -10.78 22.06 -20.09
CA GLY A 117 -9.52 21.54 -20.64
C GLY A 117 -8.28 22.13 -19.98
N THR A 118 -8.31 23.43 -19.66
CA THR A 118 -7.23 24.13 -18.94
C THR A 118 -7.07 23.57 -17.54
N VAL A 119 -8.17 23.40 -16.80
CA VAL A 119 -8.14 22.85 -15.44
C VAL A 119 -7.67 21.40 -15.43
N ILE A 120 -8.12 20.56 -16.37
CA ILE A 120 -7.62 19.18 -16.50
C ILE A 120 -6.11 19.17 -16.75
N LYS A 121 -5.60 20.02 -17.64
CA LYS A 121 -4.18 20.07 -17.96
C LYS A 121 -3.31 20.47 -16.76
N PHE A 122 -3.70 21.50 -16.02
CA PHE A 122 -2.85 22.10 -14.97
C PHE A 122 -3.16 21.62 -13.56
N TYR A 123 -4.33 21.05 -13.30
CA TYR A 123 -4.71 20.52 -11.99
C TYR A 123 -5.04 19.03 -12.06
N GLY A 124 -5.89 18.60 -13.00
CA GLY A 124 -6.33 17.21 -13.12
C GLY A 124 -5.20 16.20 -13.35
N ILE A 125 -4.37 16.42 -14.38
CA ILE A 125 -3.25 15.55 -14.72
C ILE A 125 -2.20 15.52 -13.58
N PRO A 126 -1.74 16.65 -13.02
CA PRO A 126 -0.85 16.63 -11.86
C PRO A 126 -1.45 15.91 -10.64
N TRP A 127 -2.75 16.08 -10.37
CA TRP A 127 -3.43 15.38 -9.30
C TRP A 127 -3.46 13.86 -9.53
N LEU A 128 -3.71 13.39 -10.76
CA LEU A 128 -3.62 11.97 -11.11
C LEU A 128 -2.19 11.43 -10.95
N ALA A 129 -1.17 12.20 -11.34
CA ALA A 129 0.22 11.81 -11.16
C ALA A 129 0.59 11.69 -9.67
N LEU A 130 0.12 12.61 -8.81
CA LEU A 130 0.29 12.51 -7.37
C LEU A 130 -0.31 11.21 -6.82
N ASN A 131 -1.56 10.88 -7.21
CA ASN A 131 -2.22 9.63 -6.82
C ASN A 131 -1.42 8.39 -7.24
N HIS A 132 -0.93 8.39 -8.48
CA HIS A 132 -0.09 7.31 -8.99
C HIS A 132 1.18 7.15 -8.15
N TRP A 133 1.95 8.22 -7.95
CA TRP A 133 3.22 8.12 -7.21
C TRP A 133 2.98 7.70 -5.77
N PHE A 134 2.00 8.30 -5.08
CA PHE A 134 1.66 7.93 -3.71
C PHE A 134 1.29 6.44 -3.57
N THR A 135 0.45 5.95 -4.48
CA THR A 135 0.02 4.54 -4.49
C THR A 135 1.19 3.61 -4.80
N MET A 136 2.00 3.93 -5.79
CA MET A 136 3.14 3.11 -6.21
C MET A 136 4.19 3.00 -5.12
N ILE A 137 4.54 4.13 -4.48
CA ILE A 137 5.45 4.22 -3.35
C ILE A 137 4.94 3.28 -2.27
N THR A 138 3.80 3.61 -1.66
CA THR A 138 3.28 2.87 -0.50
C THR A 138 3.06 1.38 -0.80
N TYR A 139 2.59 1.02 -2.00
CA TYR A 139 2.46 -0.38 -2.38
C TYR A 139 3.81 -1.11 -2.42
N LEU A 140 4.83 -0.54 -3.09
CA LEU A 140 6.12 -1.19 -3.28
C LEU A 140 7.00 -1.27 -2.02
N GLN A 141 6.79 -0.39 -1.05
CA GLN A 141 7.52 -0.46 0.22
C GLN A 141 6.84 -1.37 1.23
N HIS A 142 5.53 -1.58 1.13
CA HIS A 142 4.77 -2.43 2.07
C HIS A 142 4.43 -3.82 1.51
N THR A 143 4.62 -4.05 0.22
CA THR A 143 4.28 -5.32 -0.45
C THR A 143 5.51 -5.90 -1.13
N ASP A 144 5.96 -7.05 -0.64
CA ASP A 144 7.07 -7.79 -1.24
C ASP A 144 7.07 -9.24 -0.74
N ILE A 145 7.46 -10.18 -1.60
CA ILE A 145 7.42 -11.61 -1.29
C ILE A 145 8.41 -12.03 -0.18
N HIS A 146 9.41 -11.20 0.10
CA HIS A 146 10.40 -11.45 1.16
C HIS A 146 10.08 -10.74 2.48
N LEU A 147 9.08 -9.85 2.51
CA LEU A 147 8.69 -9.13 3.71
C LEU A 147 7.78 -10.02 4.58
N PRO A 148 8.09 -10.13 5.88
CA PRO A 148 7.24 -10.88 6.80
C PRO A 148 6.02 -10.06 7.19
N HIS A 149 4.89 -10.74 7.31
CA HIS A 149 3.72 -10.24 8.02
C HIS A 149 3.52 -11.05 9.30
N TYR A 150 2.86 -10.44 10.28
CA TYR A 150 2.73 -11.01 11.63
C TYR A 150 1.27 -11.11 12.06
N ARG A 151 0.89 -12.16 12.78
CA ARG A 151 -0.40 -12.32 13.44
C ARG A 151 -0.26 -12.26 14.96
N GLY A 152 -1.36 -11.90 15.62
CA GLY A 152 -1.49 -12.01 17.08
C GLY A 152 -0.29 -11.46 17.86
N LYS A 153 0.31 -12.29 18.71
CA LYS A 153 1.42 -11.91 19.61
C LYS A 153 2.77 -11.76 18.93
N ALA A 154 2.94 -12.26 17.69
CA ALA A 154 4.18 -12.09 16.94
C ALA A 154 4.35 -10.67 16.39
N TRP A 155 3.26 -9.88 16.36
CA TRP A 155 3.28 -8.49 15.96
C TRP A 155 3.69 -7.58 17.13
N ASN A 156 4.61 -6.67 16.85
CA ASN A 156 4.87 -5.48 17.66
C ASN A 156 5.26 -4.33 16.74
N PHE A 157 5.33 -3.11 17.27
CA PHE A 157 5.62 -1.92 16.48
C PHE A 157 6.94 -2.02 15.72
N GLN A 158 8.02 -2.50 16.36
CA GLN A 158 9.35 -2.58 15.75
C GLN A 158 9.39 -3.56 14.58
N ARG A 159 8.71 -4.71 14.73
CA ARG A 159 8.55 -5.70 13.67
C ARG A 159 7.71 -5.16 12.52
N GLY A 160 6.61 -4.45 12.83
CA GLY A 160 5.79 -3.78 11.82
C GLY A 160 6.57 -2.72 11.04
N ALA A 161 7.33 -1.87 11.74
CA ALA A 161 8.16 -0.83 11.12
C ALA A 161 9.28 -1.42 10.24
N ALA A 162 9.89 -2.54 10.67
CA ALA A 162 10.88 -3.26 9.89
C ALA A 162 10.30 -4.05 8.71
N SER A 163 8.99 -4.30 8.67
CA SER A 163 8.30 -4.96 7.54
C SER A 163 8.00 -4.00 6.39
N THR A 164 9.01 -3.22 6.02
CA THR A 164 9.01 -2.39 4.82
C THR A 164 10.34 -2.50 4.08
N ALA A 165 10.37 -2.07 2.83
CA ALA A 165 11.58 -2.10 2.01
C ALA A 165 11.94 -0.70 1.48
N ASP A 166 13.23 -0.37 1.56
CA ASP A 166 13.80 0.79 0.88
C ASP A 166 14.07 0.45 -0.60
N ARG A 167 13.94 1.45 -1.47
CA ARG A 167 14.21 1.29 -2.91
C ARG A 167 14.89 2.53 -3.46
N ASN A 168 15.78 2.37 -4.44
CA ASN A 168 16.30 3.50 -5.21
C ASN A 168 15.24 4.02 -6.20
N PHE A 169 14.17 4.59 -5.66
CA PHE A 169 12.94 4.92 -6.38
C PHE A 169 13.20 6.01 -7.42
N LEU A 170 13.26 5.65 -8.71
CA LEU A 170 13.65 6.56 -9.81
C LEU A 170 15.03 7.24 -9.61
N GLY A 171 15.92 6.67 -8.79
CA GLY A 171 17.24 7.25 -8.54
C GLY A 171 17.19 8.72 -8.10
N TRP A 172 18.03 9.56 -8.71
CA TRP A 172 18.14 10.98 -8.33
C TRP A 172 16.84 11.76 -8.56
N GLN A 173 16.04 11.42 -9.57
CA GLN A 173 14.77 12.07 -9.84
C GLN A 173 13.80 11.87 -8.67
N GLY A 174 13.71 10.65 -8.14
CA GLY A 174 12.84 10.39 -6.99
C GLY A 174 13.34 11.08 -5.73
N ARG A 175 14.66 11.21 -5.53
CA ARG A 175 15.18 12.00 -4.40
C ARG A 175 14.72 13.46 -4.48
N PHE A 176 14.79 14.03 -5.68
CA PHE A 176 14.43 15.43 -5.93
C PHE A 176 12.91 15.67 -5.85
N PHE A 177 12.11 14.89 -6.58
CA PHE A 177 10.67 15.12 -6.70
C PHE A 177 9.83 14.48 -5.59
N LEU A 178 10.33 13.44 -4.93
CA LEU A 178 9.60 12.69 -3.90
C LEU A 178 10.22 12.86 -2.50
N HIS A 179 11.17 13.81 -2.34
CA HIS A 179 11.73 14.19 -1.05
C HIS A 179 12.23 13.00 -0.21
N ASP A 180 12.98 12.07 -0.82
CA ASP A 180 13.58 10.90 -0.17
C ASP A 180 12.62 9.92 0.54
N VAL A 181 11.31 10.20 0.62
CA VAL A 181 10.32 9.34 1.31
C VAL A 181 10.30 7.95 0.70
N ALA A 182 10.43 7.87 -0.62
CA ALA A 182 10.42 6.61 -1.35
C ALA A 182 11.76 5.85 -1.27
N HIS A 183 12.82 6.51 -0.81
CA HIS A 183 14.17 5.95 -0.69
C HIS A 183 14.49 5.46 0.72
N TYR A 184 13.98 6.14 1.74
CA TYR A 184 14.24 5.86 3.15
C TYR A 184 12.92 5.68 3.91
N HIS A 185 12.14 4.69 3.47
CA HIS A 185 10.82 4.40 4.00
C HIS A 185 10.89 3.60 5.30
N VAL A 186 11.86 2.70 5.43
CA VAL A 186 12.02 1.90 6.66
C VAL A 186 12.27 2.81 7.86
N ILE A 187 13.21 3.75 7.75
CA ILE A 187 13.50 4.70 8.83
C ILE A 187 12.32 5.63 9.11
N HIS A 188 11.54 5.99 8.07
CA HIS A 188 10.34 6.79 8.22
C HIS A 188 9.31 6.08 9.12
N HIS A 189 9.17 4.75 9.04
CA HIS A 189 8.29 4.00 9.95
C HIS A 189 8.78 3.99 11.39
N PHE A 190 10.09 3.92 11.62
CA PHE A 190 10.64 4.00 12.97
C PHE A 190 10.52 5.41 13.56
N PHE A 191 10.68 6.44 12.74
CA PHE A 191 10.72 7.84 13.17
C PHE A 191 9.91 8.75 12.22
N PRO A 192 8.57 8.66 12.21
CA PRO A 192 7.73 9.36 11.23
C PRO A 192 7.75 10.88 11.35
N LYS A 193 8.21 11.41 12.49
CA LYS A 193 8.39 12.85 12.73
C LYS A 193 9.77 13.37 12.30
N MET A 194 10.68 12.49 11.87
CA MET A 194 12.00 12.88 11.40
C MET A 194 11.89 13.62 10.06
N PRO A 195 12.54 14.78 9.91
CA PRO A 195 12.61 15.45 8.62
C PRO A 195 13.32 14.57 7.57
N PHE A 196 12.79 14.54 6.34
CA PHE A 196 13.26 13.61 5.30
C PHE A 196 14.76 13.75 4.98
N TYR A 197 15.32 14.95 5.10
CA TYR A 197 16.74 15.22 4.81
C TYR A 197 17.71 14.57 5.81
N HIS A 198 17.23 14.07 6.96
CA HIS A 198 18.00 13.23 7.88
C HIS A 198 17.85 11.72 7.61
N GLY A 199 16.93 11.32 6.72
CA GLY A 199 16.62 9.91 6.46
C GLY A 199 17.85 9.12 6.00
N ALA A 200 18.66 9.69 5.11
CA ALA A 200 19.88 9.06 4.61
C ALA A 200 20.89 8.71 5.72
N GLU A 201 21.06 9.62 6.67
CA GLU A 201 21.99 9.44 7.78
C GLU A 201 21.44 8.44 8.79
N ALA A 202 20.18 8.62 9.20
CA ALA A 202 19.53 7.77 10.18
C ALA A 202 19.41 6.31 9.70
N THR A 203 19.16 6.08 8.41
CA THR A 203 19.14 4.74 7.80
C THR A 203 20.46 4.00 7.97
N LYS A 204 21.62 4.68 7.96
CA LYS A 204 22.93 4.01 8.18
C LYS A 204 23.00 3.39 9.58
N TYR A 205 22.51 4.09 10.59
CA TYR A 205 22.49 3.60 11.97
C TYR A 205 21.44 2.51 12.14
N LEU A 206 20.24 2.71 11.61
CA LEU A 206 19.17 1.71 11.70
C LEU A 206 19.57 0.40 11.01
N LYS A 207 20.13 0.46 9.80
CA LYS A 207 20.60 -0.72 9.06
C LYS A 207 21.62 -1.53 9.86
N ARG A 208 22.56 -0.86 10.55
CA ARG A 208 23.52 -1.54 11.44
C ARG A 208 22.84 -2.21 12.64
N PHE A 209 21.80 -1.58 13.19
CA PHE A 209 21.08 -2.08 14.34
C PHE A 209 20.18 -3.29 14.02
N ILE A 210 19.37 -3.22 12.94
CA ILE A 210 18.42 -4.28 12.59
C ILE A 210 19.04 -5.37 11.69
N GLY A 211 20.25 -5.14 11.16
CA GLY A 211 21.03 -6.13 10.42
C GLY A 211 20.26 -6.78 9.27
N ASN A 212 20.13 -8.10 9.32
CA ASN A 212 19.48 -8.91 8.29
C ASN A 212 17.97 -8.65 8.11
N HIS A 213 17.36 -7.85 9.00
CA HIS A 213 15.97 -7.43 8.87
C HIS A 213 15.79 -6.19 7.99
N TYR A 214 16.88 -5.47 7.66
CA TYR A 214 16.80 -4.34 6.73
C TYR A 214 16.69 -4.85 5.29
N VAL A 215 15.62 -4.48 4.60
CA VAL A 215 15.36 -4.87 3.21
C VAL A 215 15.53 -3.67 2.29
N HIS A 216 16.33 -3.84 1.24
CA HIS A 216 16.58 -2.83 0.22
C HIS A 216 16.64 -3.47 -1.18
N TYR A 217 16.10 -2.78 -2.17
CA TYR A 217 16.13 -3.23 -3.57
C TYR A 217 16.55 -2.12 -4.55
N ASP A 218 17.32 -2.51 -5.56
CA ASP A 218 17.74 -1.63 -6.66
C ASP A 218 16.95 -1.84 -7.95
N THR A 219 16.00 -2.77 -7.96
CA THR A 219 15.14 -3.06 -9.13
C THR A 219 14.40 -1.79 -9.58
N PRO A 220 14.42 -1.43 -10.88
CA PRO A 220 13.65 -0.31 -11.41
C PRO A 220 12.17 -0.39 -11.02
N VAL A 221 11.60 0.74 -10.59
CA VAL A 221 10.30 0.75 -9.89
C VAL A 221 9.14 0.20 -10.70
N PHE A 222 9.08 0.44 -12.01
CA PHE A 222 8.03 -0.12 -12.86
C PHE A 222 8.16 -1.63 -13.05
N GLN A 223 9.40 -2.14 -13.12
CA GLN A 223 9.65 -3.57 -13.12
C GLN A 223 9.30 -4.19 -11.76
N ALA A 224 9.63 -3.50 -10.66
CA ALA A 224 9.23 -3.92 -9.32
C ALA A 224 7.70 -3.96 -9.19
N LEU A 225 6.98 -2.95 -9.68
CA LEU A 225 5.51 -2.91 -9.64
C LEU A 225 4.89 -4.12 -10.34
N TRP A 226 5.37 -4.43 -11.55
CA TRP A 226 4.92 -5.60 -12.29
C TRP A 226 5.21 -6.91 -11.55
N ARG A 227 6.43 -7.06 -11.03
CA ARG A 227 6.85 -8.27 -10.29
C ARG A 227 6.05 -8.43 -9.00
N THR A 228 6.02 -7.42 -8.15
CA THR A 228 5.27 -7.44 -6.88
C THR A 228 3.81 -7.80 -7.10
N TYR A 229 3.16 -7.22 -8.11
CA TYR A 229 1.76 -7.55 -8.43
C TYR A 229 1.55 -9.02 -8.81
N ASN A 230 2.52 -9.68 -9.43
CA ASN A 230 2.44 -11.09 -9.79
C ASN A 230 2.93 -12.03 -8.68
N ASP A 231 3.91 -11.58 -7.89
CA ASP A 231 4.55 -12.41 -6.87
C ASP A 231 3.83 -12.38 -5.52
N CYS A 232 3.02 -11.36 -5.25
CA CYS A 232 2.35 -11.16 -3.96
C CYS A 232 0.83 -11.39 -4.08
N GLN A 233 0.40 -12.65 -4.25
CA GLN A 233 -1.02 -12.98 -4.44
C GLN A 233 -1.77 -13.19 -3.12
N PHE A 234 -1.24 -14.06 -2.26
CA PHE A 234 -1.94 -14.48 -1.05
C PHE A 234 -0.99 -14.99 0.03
N VAL A 235 -1.53 -15.29 1.21
CA VAL A 235 -0.82 -15.86 2.36
C VAL A 235 -1.57 -17.07 2.91
N ASP A 236 -0.87 -17.97 3.60
CA ASP A 236 -1.51 -19.13 4.23
C ASP A 236 -2.41 -18.72 5.41
N ASN A 237 -3.44 -19.51 5.70
CA ASN A 237 -4.38 -19.23 6.80
C ASN A 237 -3.70 -19.32 8.18
N ASN A 238 -2.71 -20.19 8.32
CA ASN A 238 -2.08 -20.53 9.59
C ASN A 238 -0.69 -19.90 9.77
N GLY A 239 -0.23 -19.85 11.01
CA GLY A 239 1.11 -19.36 11.38
C GLY A 239 1.13 -17.90 11.84
N ASP A 240 2.03 -17.63 12.78
CA ASP A 240 2.19 -16.31 13.41
C ASP A 240 3.08 -15.35 12.60
N VAL A 241 4.00 -15.90 11.80
CA VAL A 241 4.83 -15.17 10.84
C VAL A 241 4.60 -15.79 9.48
N PHE A 242 4.26 -14.98 8.49
CA PHE A 242 3.90 -15.46 7.17
C PHE A 242 4.43 -14.54 6.08
N PHE A 243 4.51 -15.08 4.87
CA PHE A 243 5.05 -14.42 3.68
C PHE A 243 4.07 -14.59 2.53
N TYR A 244 4.12 -13.67 1.57
CA TYR A 244 3.33 -13.83 0.36
C TYR A 244 3.72 -15.08 -0.43
N ARG A 245 2.74 -15.60 -1.15
CA ARG A 245 2.86 -16.64 -2.18
C ARG A 245 2.53 -16.05 -3.54
N ASN A 246 3.29 -16.46 -4.54
CA ASN A 246 3.07 -16.06 -5.93
C ASN A 246 1.92 -16.86 -6.57
N LYS A 247 1.66 -16.57 -7.85
CA LYS A 247 0.62 -17.24 -8.65
C LYS A 247 0.76 -18.77 -8.69
N LYS A 248 1.95 -19.31 -8.44
CA LYS A 248 2.24 -20.76 -8.40
C LYS A 248 2.22 -21.33 -6.98
N GLY A 249 1.74 -20.56 -6.01
CA GLY A 249 1.69 -20.95 -4.60
C GLY A 249 3.05 -20.96 -3.90
N ASN A 250 4.13 -20.49 -4.54
CA ASN A 250 5.48 -20.52 -3.98
C ASN A 250 5.74 -19.28 -3.12
N ALA A 251 6.34 -19.48 -1.95
CA ALA A 251 6.84 -18.40 -1.11
C ALA A 251 8.36 -18.26 -1.31
N ALA A 252 8.86 -17.03 -1.31
CA ALA A 252 10.30 -16.79 -1.42
C ALA A 252 11.04 -16.99 -0.08
N ARG A 253 10.32 -16.91 1.03
CA ARG A 253 10.79 -17.21 2.39
C ARG A 253 9.69 -17.95 3.14
N SER A 254 10.09 -18.78 4.10
CA SER A 254 9.20 -19.38 5.08
C SER A 254 9.65 -18.99 6.48
N ALA A 255 8.70 -18.91 7.41
CA ALA A 255 9.05 -18.85 8.83
C ALA A 255 9.81 -20.13 9.19
N LYS A 256 10.88 -20.02 9.98
CA LYS A 256 11.51 -21.20 10.56
C LYS A 256 10.44 -21.94 11.35
N LYS A 257 10.29 -23.24 11.09
CA LYS A 257 9.61 -24.13 12.02
C LYS A 257 10.61 -24.33 13.16
N ASP A 258 10.29 -23.80 14.33
CA ASP A 258 11.02 -24.10 15.56
C ASP A 258 10.92 -25.60 15.88
#